data_AF-A0A914ESE9-F1
#
_entry.id   AF-A0A914ESE9-F1
#
_cell.length_a   1.000
_cell.length_b   1.000
_cell.length_c   1.000
_cell.angle_alpha   90.00
_cell.angle_beta   90.00
_cell.angle_gamma   90.00
#
_symmetry.space_group_name_H-M   'P 1'
#
loop_
_entity.id
_entity.type
_entity.pdbx_description
1 polymer ?
#
loop_
_entity_poly.entity_id
_entity_poly.type
_entity_poly.pdbx_seq_one_letter_code
_entity_poly.pdbx_strand_id
1 'polypeptide(L)'
;MMKYLGLFSIILLSLITAVNSFEALPYVHIDFAHYFRLAQCQAKCTEKYGIVATRQLLDGTERRYFNVTNDEFIWCDRGCTHGRIFTKKQSRSAQVTAAFKDGQTFWINSATDNGTDGKSIIEAVEVLCINPAISDSVTGFVDSLTAKIAGIVKTDFVAPVRYIAQWKQMILLRGGISEETKWITASIEELPIMKVEQLQPGIFYQFMITAIGPNGRIGKGIASDWLHAPSIGSTGLQPNTPLQIKSQFNSDDGISALVSWPSIIPLPTVSPSVAAASASASTFRPSSVGTTSPLTGIKLIPSLTSCHFQVFIENGTSFNTDTFEKDESEGFLLHNLAFSSDYKIKLRTFVPGDLNLFESITTWPLETLYQSISCSQVHGKGSLECDPEPVENLSIHVNQEAASAMIEWKPAVDSSKVLLYQLVYYPIASSSSPTFKSNDRCSMEQISQYLSASTTKSTVILPTKSECKFEVKLITYDLIGREAVATKTFTFSPPVLDEIQANLAGFWIFIAPAALLILLCLIVQCARCCEKRSKKVAAMSKSRYPENV
;
A
#
# COMPACT_ATOMS: atom_id res chain seq x y z
N MET A 1 -13.61 27.03 -46.03
CA MET A 1 -13.61 25.55 -46.07
C MET A 1 -12.23 24.93 -46.40
N MET A 2 -11.11 25.63 -46.20
CA MET A 2 -9.74 25.11 -46.49
C MET A 2 -8.77 25.22 -45.30
N LYS A 3 -9.24 25.53 -44.09
CA LYS A 3 -8.40 25.60 -42.88
C LYS A 3 -8.52 24.39 -41.95
N TYR A 4 -9.43 23.45 -42.24
CA TYR A 4 -9.63 22.24 -41.42
C TYR A 4 -8.96 20.97 -41.98
N LEU A 5 -8.45 20.99 -43.23
CA LEU A 5 -7.71 19.84 -43.79
C LEU A 5 -6.29 19.70 -43.21
N GLY A 6 -5.69 20.78 -42.71
CA GLY A 6 -4.32 20.75 -42.16
C GLY A 6 -4.23 20.14 -40.75
N LEU A 7 -5.25 20.32 -39.92
CA LEU A 7 -5.27 19.78 -38.55
C LEU A 7 -5.57 18.27 -38.52
N PHE A 8 -6.37 17.77 -39.47
CA PHE A 8 -6.72 16.35 -39.54
C PHE A 8 -5.52 15.47 -39.91
N SER A 9 -4.57 16.00 -40.70
CA SER A 9 -3.34 15.29 -41.07
C SER A 9 -2.30 15.23 -39.95
N ILE A 10 -2.38 16.10 -38.94
CA ILE A 10 -1.43 16.13 -37.81
C ILE A 10 -1.95 15.25 -36.66
N ILE A 11 -3.27 15.17 -36.47
CA ILE A 11 -3.90 14.29 -35.47
C ILE A 11 -3.86 12.81 -35.92
N LEU A 12 -3.86 12.53 -37.23
CA LEU A 12 -3.69 11.17 -37.76
C LEU A 12 -2.24 10.66 -37.69
N LEU A 13 -1.25 11.57 -37.60
CA LEU A 13 0.18 11.21 -37.52
C LEU A 13 0.69 10.95 -36.09
N SER A 14 -0.09 11.32 -35.06
CA SER A 14 0.27 11.08 -33.65
C SER A 14 -0.26 9.75 -33.09
N LEU A 15 -0.93 8.93 -33.91
CA LEU A 15 -1.56 7.66 -33.52
C LEU A 15 -0.77 6.40 -33.94
N ILE A 16 0.43 6.56 -34.50
CA ILE A 16 1.32 5.43 -34.76
C ILE A 16 2.38 5.42 -33.67
N THR A 17 1.98 5.00 -32.48
CA THR A 17 2.93 4.39 -31.55
C THR A 17 3.49 3.16 -32.26
N ALA A 18 4.77 3.24 -32.60
CA ALA A 18 5.54 2.11 -33.10
C ALA A 18 5.66 1.08 -31.98
N VAL A 19 4.66 0.21 -31.87
CA VAL A 19 4.86 -1.11 -31.28
C VAL A 19 5.34 -1.98 -32.42
N ASN A 20 6.58 -2.46 -32.33
CA ASN A 20 7.10 -3.47 -33.25
C ASN A 20 6.20 -4.71 -33.11
N SER A 21 5.23 -4.84 -34.01
CA SER A 21 4.47 -6.06 -34.16
C SER A 21 4.93 -6.74 -35.43
N PHE A 22 5.21 -8.03 -35.35
CA PHE A 22 5.62 -8.83 -36.50
C PHE A 22 4.48 -9.79 -36.85
N GLU A 23 4.26 -9.93 -38.14
CA GLU A 23 3.28 -10.85 -38.69
C GLU A 23 3.82 -12.28 -38.62
N ALA A 24 3.12 -13.20 -37.96
CA ALA A 24 3.44 -14.62 -38.00
C ALA A 24 3.03 -15.19 -39.37
N LEU A 25 3.78 -14.84 -40.41
CA LEU A 25 3.55 -15.37 -41.74
C LEU A 25 3.80 -16.89 -41.74
N PRO A 26 2.85 -17.69 -42.24
CA PRO A 26 3.14 -19.08 -42.52
C PRO A 26 4.18 -19.11 -43.65
N TYR A 27 5.36 -19.66 -43.36
CA TYR A 27 6.40 -20.05 -44.34
C TYR A 27 7.45 -19.03 -44.81
N VAL A 28 7.88 -18.06 -43.99
CA VAL A 28 9.22 -17.47 -44.20
C VAL A 28 10.18 -18.04 -43.16
N HIS A 29 10.90 -19.09 -43.53
CA HIS A 29 12.04 -19.57 -42.75
C HIS A 29 13.16 -18.53 -42.85
N ILE A 30 13.16 -17.55 -41.94
CA ILE A 30 14.22 -16.56 -41.89
C ILE A 30 15.42 -17.17 -41.15
N ASP A 31 16.60 -17.04 -41.77
CA ASP A 31 17.84 -17.62 -41.26
C ASP A 31 18.21 -16.99 -39.90
N PHE A 32 18.25 -17.82 -38.85
CA PHE A 32 18.68 -17.41 -37.52
C PHE A 32 20.07 -16.77 -37.56
N ALA A 33 20.99 -17.26 -38.39
CA ALA A 33 22.34 -16.72 -38.48
C ALA A 33 22.35 -15.26 -38.98
N HIS A 34 21.40 -14.90 -39.86
CA HIS A 34 21.23 -13.53 -40.31
C HIS A 34 20.74 -12.62 -39.19
N TYR A 35 19.70 -13.03 -38.46
CA TYR A 35 19.12 -12.27 -37.35
C TYR A 35 20.10 -12.14 -36.19
N PHE A 36 20.87 -13.20 -35.92
CA PHE A 36 21.95 -13.17 -34.94
C PHE A 36 22.97 -12.08 -35.26
N ARG A 37 23.46 -12.06 -36.50
CA ARG A 37 24.43 -11.07 -36.97
C ARG A 37 23.85 -9.65 -36.92
N LEU A 38 22.58 -9.50 -37.30
CA LEU A 38 21.86 -8.22 -37.27
C LEU A 38 21.70 -7.72 -35.84
N ALA A 39 21.21 -8.55 -34.92
CA ALA A 39 21.06 -8.22 -33.51
C ALA A 39 22.41 -7.84 -32.88
N GLN A 40 23.51 -8.54 -33.23
CA GLN A 40 24.85 -8.20 -32.76
C GLN A 40 25.32 -6.84 -33.31
N CYS A 41 25.04 -6.54 -34.58
CA CYS A 41 25.33 -5.23 -35.16
C CYS A 41 24.56 -4.11 -34.45
N GLN A 42 23.26 -4.33 -34.23
CA GLN A 42 22.38 -3.41 -33.50
C GLN A 42 22.81 -3.21 -32.05
N ALA A 43 23.28 -4.26 -31.37
CA ALA A 43 23.83 -4.17 -30.03
C ALA A 43 25.09 -3.28 -29.99
N LYS A 44 26.01 -3.40 -30.98
CA LYS A 44 27.18 -2.50 -31.12
C LYS A 44 26.76 -1.04 -31.39
N CYS A 45 25.73 -0.83 -32.22
CA CYS A 45 25.16 0.51 -32.42
C CYS A 45 24.57 1.07 -31.12
N THR A 46 23.88 0.23 -30.34
CA THR A 46 23.29 0.60 -29.05
C THR A 46 24.37 0.94 -28.03
N GLU A 47 25.49 0.20 -28.02
CA GLU A 47 26.64 0.47 -27.16
C GLU A 47 27.28 1.84 -27.46
N LYS A 48 27.41 2.18 -28.75
CA LYS A 48 28.07 3.42 -29.18
C LYS A 48 27.17 4.65 -29.11
N TYR A 49 25.90 4.52 -29.47
CA TYR A 49 24.98 5.64 -29.69
C TYR A 49 23.75 5.63 -28.78
N GLY A 50 23.51 4.55 -28.04
CA GLY A 50 22.39 4.45 -27.11
C GLY A 50 22.64 5.27 -25.84
N ILE A 51 21.55 5.81 -25.28
CA ILE A 51 21.57 6.58 -24.04
C ILE A 51 20.85 5.78 -22.96
N VAL A 52 21.46 5.64 -21.79
CA VAL A 52 20.78 4.95 -20.67
C VAL A 52 19.62 5.82 -20.19
N ALA A 53 18.42 5.25 -20.23
CA ALA A 53 17.18 5.85 -19.76
C ALA A 53 16.52 4.97 -18.71
N THR A 54 15.58 5.55 -17.96
CA THR A 54 14.74 4.86 -16.99
C THR A 54 13.29 4.85 -17.49
N ARG A 55 12.61 3.73 -17.30
CA ARG A 55 11.15 3.63 -17.45
C ARG A 55 10.57 3.17 -16.11
N GLN A 56 9.42 3.71 -15.75
CA GLN A 56 8.64 3.22 -14.62
C GLN A 56 7.68 2.14 -15.12
N LEU A 57 7.63 1.03 -14.40
CA LEU A 57 6.70 -0.09 -14.63
C LEU A 57 5.39 0.14 -13.87
N LEU A 58 4.36 -0.65 -14.18
CA LEU A 58 3.05 -0.54 -13.54
C LEU A 58 3.06 -0.80 -12.03
N ASP A 59 4.00 -1.59 -11.51
CA ASP A 59 4.20 -1.79 -10.07
C ASP A 59 4.97 -0.64 -9.37
N GLY A 60 5.34 0.40 -10.12
CA GLY A 60 6.13 1.54 -9.66
C GLY A 60 7.64 1.31 -9.67
N THR A 61 8.11 0.10 -10.00
CA THR A 61 9.54 -0.17 -10.09
C THR A 61 10.18 0.52 -11.29
N GLU A 62 11.41 0.98 -11.14
CA GLU A 62 12.16 1.61 -12.22
C GLU A 62 13.06 0.59 -12.92
N ARG A 63 12.97 0.54 -14.25
CA ARG A 63 13.86 -0.27 -15.08
C ARG A 63 14.74 0.60 -15.96
N ARG A 64 16.05 0.37 -15.87
CA ARG A 64 17.03 1.00 -16.75
C ARG A 64 17.13 0.24 -18.08
N TYR A 65 17.15 0.98 -19.18
CA TYR A 65 17.27 0.44 -20.53
C TYR A 65 18.08 1.39 -21.42
N PHE A 66 18.51 0.90 -22.58
CA PHE A 66 19.15 1.76 -23.59
C PHE A 66 18.09 2.34 -24.51
N ASN A 67 17.89 3.65 -24.42
CA ASN A 67 17.09 4.41 -25.35
C ASN A 67 17.88 4.67 -26.64
N VAL A 68 17.26 4.37 -27.77
CA VAL A 68 17.88 4.40 -29.10
C VAL A 68 17.18 5.34 -30.08
N THR A 69 16.43 6.33 -29.58
CA THR A 69 15.69 7.31 -30.41
C THR A 69 16.56 8.34 -31.12
N ASN A 70 17.88 8.33 -30.90
CA ASN A 70 18.80 9.30 -31.48
C ASN A 70 19.07 9.06 -32.98
N ASP A 71 19.25 10.13 -33.75
CA ASP A 71 19.51 10.10 -35.19
C ASP A 71 20.77 9.28 -35.52
N GLU A 72 21.87 9.44 -34.79
CA GLU A 72 23.08 8.64 -35.03
C GLU A 72 22.83 7.14 -34.87
N PHE A 73 22.02 6.73 -33.89
CA PHE A 73 21.64 5.33 -33.74
C PHE A 73 20.84 4.84 -34.95
N ILE A 74 19.80 5.56 -35.35
CA ILE A 74 18.94 5.20 -36.50
C ILE A 74 19.80 5.02 -37.77
N TRP A 75 20.80 5.88 -37.96
CA TRP A 75 21.72 5.79 -39.09
C TRP A 75 22.71 4.62 -38.97
N CYS A 76 23.20 4.33 -37.76
CA CYS A 76 24.01 3.14 -37.51
C CYS A 76 23.22 1.84 -37.80
N ASP A 77 21.98 1.74 -37.32
CA ASP A 77 21.10 0.60 -37.56
C ASP A 77 20.80 0.40 -39.06
N ARG A 78 20.55 1.50 -39.81
CA ARG A 78 20.43 1.45 -41.27
C ARG A 78 21.70 0.94 -41.96
N GLY A 79 22.87 1.19 -41.39
CA GLY A 79 24.15 0.64 -41.86
C GLY A 79 24.24 -0.88 -41.69
N CYS A 80 23.60 -1.44 -40.66
CA CYS A 80 23.51 -2.88 -40.41
C CYS A 80 22.62 -3.61 -41.43
N THR A 81 21.51 -3.00 -41.85
CA THR A 81 20.50 -3.62 -42.72
C THR A 81 20.73 -3.34 -44.22
N HIS A 82 21.22 -2.15 -44.58
CA HIS A 82 21.27 -1.69 -45.96
C HIS A 82 22.68 -1.27 -46.39
N GLY A 83 23.61 -2.23 -46.43
CA GLY A 83 25.01 -1.99 -46.82
C GLY A 83 25.23 -1.39 -48.22
N ARG A 84 24.21 -1.35 -49.10
CA ARG A 84 24.33 -0.91 -50.50
C ARG A 84 23.51 0.32 -50.91
N ILE A 85 22.64 0.86 -50.05
CA ILE A 85 21.70 1.94 -50.44
C ILE A 85 22.28 3.36 -50.24
N PHE A 86 23.51 3.49 -49.71
CA PHE A 86 24.15 4.81 -49.55
C PHE A 86 24.74 5.32 -50.88
N THR A 87 23.90 5.46 -51.91
CA THR A 87 24.26 6.15 -53.15
C THR A 87 23.46 7.43 -53.27
N LYS A 88 24.17 8.53 -53.00
CA LYS A 88 23.99 9.89 -53.54
C LYS A 88 22.67 10.62 -53.21
N LYS A 89 22.85 11.85 -52.70
CA LYS A 89 21.87 12.94 -52.46
C LYS A 89 21.17 12.96 -51.11
N GLN A 90 21.88 13.33 -50.06
CA GLN A 90 21.38 14.34 -49.13
C GLN A 90 22.55 14.92 -48.34
N SER A 91 22.66 16.25 -48.31
CA SER A 91 23.59 16.99 -47.46
C SER A 91 23.22 16.71 -46.00
N ARG A 92 23.80 15.68 -45.38
CA ARG A 92 23.61 15.35 -43.97
C ARG A 92 24.86 15.65 -43.17
N SER A 93 24.68 15.87 -41.86
CA SER A 93 25.78 16.11 -40.91
C SER A 93 26.88 15.04 -41.05
N ALA A 94 28.13 15.46 -40.82
CA ALA A 94 29.28 14.56 -40.80
C ALA A 94 29.11 13.43 -39.77
N GLN A 95 28.45 13.71 -38.63
CA GLN A 95 28.19 12.74 -37.56
C GLN A 95 27.27 11.60 -38.02
N VAL A 96 26.14 11.94 -38.66
CA VAL A 96 25.19 10.96 -39.21
C VAL A 96 25.84 10.07 -40.28
N THR A 97 26.71 10.64 -41.10
CA THR A 97 27.46 9.88 -42.13
C THR A 97 28.48 8.94 -41.47
N ALA A 98 29.12 9.36 -40.38
CA ALA A 98 30.03 8.50 -39.62
C ALA A 98 29.27 7.34 -38.96
N ALA A 99 28.11 7.60 -38.35
CA ALA A 99 27.29 6.58 -37.72
C ALA A 99 26.83 5.49 -38.70
N PHE A 100 26.42 5.87 -39.92
CA PHE A 100 26.10 4.90 -40.97
C PHE A 100 27.30 4.00 -41.35
N LYS A 101 28.50 4.58 -41.47
CA LYS A 101 29.73 3.82 -41.75
C LYS A 101 30.12 2.89 -40.59
N ASP A 102 29.88 3.32 -39.35
CA ASP A 102 30.06 2.45 -38.19
C ASP A 102 29.13 1.24 -38.27
N GLY A 103 27.85 1.44 -38.61
CA GLY A 103 26.90 0.35 -38.83
C GLY A 103 27.38 -0.67 -39.87
N GLN A 104 27.90 -0.20 -41.00
CA GLN A 104 28.49 -1.08 -42.03
C GLN A 104 29.71 -1.86 -41.51
N THR A 105 30.56 -1.18 -40.73
CA THR A 105 31.77 -1.78 -40.13
C THR A 105 31.39 -2.82 -39.06
N PHE A 106 30.41 -2.50 -38.22
CA PHE A 106 29.88 -3.39 -37.21
C PHE A 106 29.25 -4.62 -37.84
N TRP A 107 28.50 -4.47 -38.94
CA TRP A 107 27.94 -5.58 -39.69
C TRP A 107 29.03 -6.54 -40.20
N ILE A 108 30.10 -6.00 -40.79
CA ILE A 108 31.24 -6.80 -41.27
C ILE A 108 31.90 -7.55 -40.11
N ASN A 109 32.06 -6.89 -38.96
CA ASN A 109 32.71 -7.42 -37.77
C ASN A 109 31.79 -8.27 -36.86
N SER A 110 30.52 -8.44 -37.21
CA SER A 110 29.59 -9.29 -36.47
C SER A 110 29.67 -10.72 -36.99
N ALA A 111 29.72 -11.67 -36.06
CA ALA A 111 29.83 -13.09 -36.34
C ALA A 111 28.45 -13.70 -36.61
N THR A 112 28.43 -14.87 -37.25
CA THR A 112 27.19 -15.61 -37.54
C THR A 112 26.78 -16.55 -36.41
N ASP A 113 27.72 -16.95 -35.56
CA ASP A 113 27.47 -17.66 -34.31
C ASP A 113 28.72 -17.58 -33.42
N ASN A 114 28.64 -16.85 -32.31
CA ASN A 114 29.66 -16.92 -31.26
C ASN A 114 29.11 -17.82 -30.16
N GLY A 115 29.71 -19.01 -30.03
CA GLY A 115 29.36 -19.98 -29.01
C GLY A 115 29.39 -19.36 -27.60
N THR A 116 28.48 -19.80 -26.73
CA THR A 116 28.40 -19.32 -25.35
C THR A 116 28.37 -20.46 -24.34
N ASP A 117 29.36 -20.42 -23.44
CA ASP A 117 29.40 -21.18 -22.18
C ASP A 117 28.92 -20.33 -20.98
N GLY A 118 28.19 -19.24 -21.23
CA GLY A 118 27.72 -18.32 -20.19
C GLY A 118 26.31 -18.62 -19.65
N LYS A 119 26.05 -18.24 -18.39
CA LYS A 119 24.70 -18.24 -17.80
C LYS A 119 23.83 -17.19 -18.51
N SER A 120 22.60 -17.55 -18.89
CA SER A 120 21.66 -16.60 -19.50
C SER A 120 21.30 -15.47 -18.54
N ILE A 121 21.05 -14.28 -19.10
CA ILE A 121 20.51 -13.12 -18.37
C ILE A 121 19.00 -13.17 -18.23
N ILE A 122 18.34 -13.96 -19.09
CA ILE A 122 16.91 -14.27 -19.03
C ILE A 122 16.76 -15.45 -18.06
N GLU A 123 15.89 -15.30 -17.09
CA GLU A 123 15.60 -16.31 -16.07
C GLU A 123 14.42 -17.20 -16.50
N ALA A 124 13.39 -16.58 -17.05
CA ALA A 124 12.19 -17.25 -17.55
C ALA A 124 11.62 -16.52 -18.77
N VAL A 125 10.81 -17.22 -19.55
CA VAL A 125 9.98 -16.62 -20.61
C VAL A 125 8.53 -16.90 -20.28
N GLU A 126 7.74 -15.85 -20.13
CA GLU A 126 6.36 -15.90 -19.70
C GLU A 126 5.44 -15.24 -20.71
N VAL A 127 4.29 -15.87 -20.97
CA VAL A 127 3.24 -15.27 -21.78
C VAL A 127 2.38 -14.42 -20.84
N LEU A 128 2.40 -13.10 -21.03
CA LEU A 128 1.74 -12.16 -20.13
C LEU A 128 0.22 -12.16 -20.31
N CYS A 129 -0.24 -12.22 -21.57
CA CYS A 129 -1.65 -12.10 -21.93
C CYS A 129 -1.89 -12.51 -23.39
N ILE A 130 -3.15 -12.82 -23.71
CA ILE A 130 -3.62 -13.14 -25.06
C ILE A 130 -4.98 -12.47 -25.31
N ASN A 131 -5.10 -11.80 -26.45
CA ASN A 131 -6.31 -11.17 -26.91
C ASN A 131 -6.71 -11.68 -28.29
N PRO A 132 -8.01 -11.60 -28.66
CA PRO A 132 -8.38 -11.70 -30.06
C PRO A 132 -7.71 -10.55 -30.83
N ALA A 133 -7.20 -10.84 -32.03
CA ALA A 133 -6.65 -9.81 -32.89
C ALA A 133 -7.76 -8.83 -33.25
N ILE A 134 -7.46 -7.53 -33.13
CA ILE A 134 -8.38 -6.48 -33.56
C ILE A 134 -8.42 -6.55 -35.08
N SER A 135 -9.59 -6.87 -35.65
CA SER A 135 -9.75 -7.00 -37.09
C SER A 135 -9.50 -5.65 -37.74
N ASP A 136 -8.33 -5.47 -38.35
CA ASP A 136 -8.12 -4.34 -39.24
C ASP A 136 -8.85 -4.66 -40.55
N SER A 137 -9.77 -3.79 -40.97
CA SER A 137 -10.66 -4.01 -42.14
C SER A 137 -9.92 -4.26 -43.47
N VAL A 138 -8.59 -4.13 -43.46
CA VAL A 138 -7.68 -4.25 -44.60
C VAL A 138 -7.07 -5.65 -44.74
N THR A 139 -6.88 -6.42 -43.67
CA THR A 139 -6.10 -7.67 -43.70
C THR A 139 -6.93 -8.96 -43.78
N GLY A 140 -8.25 -8.89 -43.59
CA GLY A 140 -9.17 -10.00 -43.88
C GLY A 140 -9.03 -11.27 -43.01
N PHE A 141 -8.11 -11.29 -42.04
CA PHE A 141 -7.96 -12.39 -41.08
C PHE A 141 -8.88 -12.15 -39.88
N VAL A 142 -10.08 -12.72 -39.94
CA VAL A 142 -11.16 -12.49 -38.96
C VAL A 142 -10.95 -13.29 -37.66
N ASP A 143 -10.09 -14.31 -37.66
CA ASP A 143 -10.01 -15.30 -36.59
C ASP A 143 -8.57 -15.58 -36.11
N SER A 144 -7.87 -14.57 -35.62
CA SER A 144 -6.52 -14.76 -35.07
C SER A 144 -6.34 -14.17 -33.68
N LEU A 145 -5.29 -14.59 -32.97
CA LEU A 145 -4.97 -14.12 -31.63
C LEU A 145 -3.67 -13.35 -31.62
N THR A 146 -3.58 -12.41 -30.68
CA THR A 146 -2.39 -11.65 -30.38
C THR A 146 -1.94 -11.96 -28.96
N ALA A 147 -0.69 -12.36 -28.79
CA ALA A 147 -0.09 -12.61 -27.48
C ALA A 147 1.00 -11.59 -27.16
N LYS A 148 1.15 -11.26 -25.88
CA LYS A 148 2.28 -10.51 -25.36
C LYS A 148 3.14 -11.42 -24.50
N ILE A 149 4.44 -11.42 -24.75
CA ILE A 149 5.40 -12.33 -24.11
C ILE A 149 6.52 -11.49 -23.51
N ALA A 150 6.98 -11.86 -22.32
CA ALA A 150 8.09 -11.22 -21.65
C ALA A 150 9.19 -12.23 -21.29
N GLY A 151 10.44 -11.84 -21.49
CA GLY A 151 11.59 -12.46 -20.89
C GLY A 151 11.87 -11.82 -19.54
N ILE A 152 11.79 -12.58 -18.47
CA ILE A 152 12.13 -12.12 -17.12
C ILE A 152 13.64 -11.99 -17.03
N VAL A 153 14.15 -10.75 -17.08
CA VAL A 153 15.58 -10.45 -16.99
C VAL A 153 15.94 -10.12 -15.55
N LYS A 154 17.14 -10.53 -15.12
CA LYS A 154 17.71 -10.17 -13.81
C LYS A 154 17.63 -8.66 -13.55
N THR A 155 17.16 -8.30 -12.36
CA THR A 155 16.82 -6.92 -11.95
C THR A 155 17.95 -5.91 -12.14
N ASP A 156 19.21 -6.32 -11.99
CA ASP A 156 20.36 -5.40 -12.01
C ASP A 156 21.07 -5.31 -13.37
N PHE A 157 20.59 -6.02 -14.38
CA PHE A 157 21.31 -6.14 -15.64
C PHE A 157 20.99 -4.99 -16.60
N VAL A 158 21.97 -4.13 -16.84
CA VAL A 158 21.92 -3.06 -17.83
C VAL A 158 23.08 -3.23 -18.80
N ALA A 159 22.77 -3.64 -20.04
CA ALA A 159 23.74 -3.75 -21.11
C ALA A 159 23.08 -3.48 -22.47
N PRO A 160 23.86 -3.08 -23.49
CA PRO A 160 23.37 -2.82 -24.84
C PRO A 160 23.01 -4.15 -25.52
N VAL A 161 21.81 -4.66 -25.24
CA VAL A 161 21.35 -5.98 -25.67
C VAL A 161 20.19 -5.86 -26.64
N ARG A 162 20.13 -6.81 -27.58
CA ARG A 162 18.98 -7.08 -28.43
C ARG A 162 18.45 -8.48 -28.15
N TYR A 163 17.13 -8.64 -28.22
CA TYR A 163 16.45 -9.89 -27.91
C TYR A 163 15.94 -10.52 -29.19
N ILE A 164 16.45 -11.69 -29.54
CA ILE A 164 15.90 -12.48 -30.65
C ILE A 164 14.79 -13.35 -30.11
N ALA A 165 13.62 -13.22 -30.72
CA ALA A 165 12.49 -14.07 -30.44
C ALA A 165 12.35 -15.18 -31.47
N GLN A 166 12.08 -16.39 -30.98
CA GLN A 166 11.77 -17.55 -31.79
C GLN A 166 10.52 -18.23 -31.24
N TRP A 167 9.78 -18.92 -32.10
CA TRP A 167 8.63 -19.70 -31.69
C TRP A 167 8.53 -20.99 -32.49
N LYS A 168 7.82 -21.96 -31.94
CA LYS A 168 7.38 -23.16 -32.64
C LYS A 168 5.98 -23.53 -32.19
N GLN A 169 5.29 -24.26 -33.05
CA GLN A 169 3.95 -24.78 -32.78
C GLN A 169 3.94 -26.31 -32.72
N MET A 170 2.96 -26.84 -31.99
CA MET A 170 2.63 -28.25 -31.89
C MET A 170 1.14 -28.47 -32.10
N ILE A 171 0.80 -29.44 -32.94
CA ILE A 171 -0.58 -29.86 -33.20
C ILE A 171 -0.78 -31.27 -32.63
N LEU A 172 -1.86 -31.47 -31.88
CA LEU A 172 -2.27 -32.78 -31.38
C LEU A 172 -3.21 -33.44 -32.40
N LEU A 173 -2.74 -34.52 -33.02
CA LEU A 173 -3.53 -35.32 -33.96
C LEU A 173 -4.38 -36.36 -33.22
N ARG A 174 -5.49 -36.79 -33.84
CA ARG A 174 -6.30 -37.90 -33.32
C ARG A 174 -5.43 -39.15 -33.19
N GLY A 175 -5.42 -39.75 -32.01
CA GLY A 175 -4.57 -40.92 -31.69
C GLY A 175 -3.37 -40.61 -30.80
N GLY A 176 -3.22 -39.37 -30.31
CA GLY A 176 -2.17 -39.00 -29.35
C GLY A 176 -0.80 -38.76 -29.97
N ILE A 177 -0.73 -38.67 -31.30
CA ILE A 177 0.47 -38.30 -32.04
C ILE A 177 0.57 -36.77 -32.05
N SER A 178 1.69 -36.22 -31.59
CA SER A 178 2.00 -34.80 -31.68
C SER A 178 2.95 -34.54 -32.85
N GLU A 179 2.67 -33.50 -33.63
CA GLU A 179 3.59 -33.01 -34.66
C GLU A 179 4.13 -31.65 -34.23
N GLU A 180 5.44 -31.57 -34.02
CA GLU A 180 6.14 -30.34 -33.65
C GLU A 180 6.84 -29.73 -34.87
N THR A 181 6.72 -28.42 -35.00
CA THR A 181 7.44 -27.65 -36.03
C THR A 181 8.86 -27.29 -35.59
N LYS A 182 9.71 -26.93 -36.56
CA LYS A 182 11.03 -26.35 -36.29
C LYS A 182 10.86 -24.94 -35.71
N TRP A 183 11.86 -24.47 -34.96
CA TRP A 183 11.91 -23.08 -34.49
C TRP A 183 11.94 -22.10 -35.67
N ILE A 184 11.05 -21.11 -35.60
CA ILE A 184 10.93 -20.01 -36.54
C ILE A 184 11.44 -18.75 -35.84
N THR A 185 12.36 -18.03 -36.47
CA THR A 185 12.83 -16.73 -35.98
C THR A 185 11.81 -15.66 -36.33
N ALA A 186 11.37 -14.93 -35.33
CA ALA A 186 10.23 -14.01 -35.42
C ALA A 186 10.69 -12.56 -35.55
N SER A 187 11.44 -12.06 -34.56
CA SER A 187 11.81 -10.66 -34.48
C SER A 187 13.09 -10.41 -33.68
N ILE A 188 13.58 -9.17 -33.75
CA ILE A 188 14.63 -8.63 -32.90
C ILE A 188 14.01 -7.46 -32.12
N GLU A 189 13.95 -7.58 -30.80
CA GLU A 189 13.39 -6.55 -29.94
C GLU A 189 14.46 -5.82 -29.13
N GLU A 190 14.15 -4.58 -28.79
CA GLU A 190 15.00 -3.72 -27.96
C GLU A 190 14.81 -4.01 -26.47
N LEU A 191 13.58 -4.35 -26.10
CA LEU A 191 13.17 -4.72 -24.75
C LEU A 191 12.86 -6.22 -24.71
N PRO A 192 12.93 -6.87 -23.54
CA PRO A 192 12.58 -8.28 -23.42
C PRO A 192 11.06 -8.51 -23.45
N ILE A 193 10.28 -7.62 -24.09
CA ILE A 193 8.84 -7.75 -24.28
C ILE A 193 8.57 -7.76 -25.77
N MET A 194 7.74 -8.69 -26.22
CA MET A 194 7.42 -8.89 -27.63
C MET A 194 5.92 -9.11 -27.83
N LYS A 195 5.40 -8.59 -28.94
CA LYS A 195 4.03 -8.80 -29.40
C LYS A 195 4.03 -9.81 -30.54
N VAL A 196 3.26 -10.87 -30.39
CA VAL A 196 3.10 -11.93 -31.41
C VAL A 196 1.70 -11.86 -31.96
N GLU A 197 1.58 -11.60 -33.25
CA GLU A 197 0.29 -11.50 -33.94
C GLU A 197 0.00 -12.77 -34.75
N GLN A 198 -1.27 -12.94 -35.13
CA GLN A 198 -1.73 -14.02 -36.00
C GLN A 198 -1.57 -15.44 -35.45
N LEU A 199 -1.63 -15.62 -34.13
CA LEU A 199 -1.66 -16.96 -33.54
C LEU A 199 -2.97 -17.67 -33.89
N GLN A 200 -2.86 -18.90 -34.37
CA GLN A 200 -4.01 -19.76 -34.69
C GLN A 200 -4.62 -20.34 -33.40
N PRO A 201 -5.95 -20.22 -33.20
CA PRO A 201 -6.66 -20.83 -32.08
C PRO A 201 -6.54 -22.36 -32.04
N GLY A 202 -6.49 -22.95 -30.83
CA GLY A 202 -6.48 -24.40 -30.61
C GLY A 202 -5.14 -25.10 -30.88
N ILE A 203 -4.07 -24.33 -31.11
CA ILE A 203 -2.71 -24.83 -31.34
C ILE A 203 -1.85 -24.55 -30.10
N PHE A 204 -0.86 -25.42 -29.85
CA PHE A 204 0.12 -25.21 -28.79
C PHE A 204 1.33 -24.45 -29.32
N TYR A 205 1.79 -23.44 -28.60
CA TYR A 205 2.96 -22.63 -28.93
C TYR A 205 4.01 -22.73 -27.83
N GLN A 206 5.28 -22.71 -28.25
CA GLN A 206 6.41 -22.52 -27.36
C GLN A 206 7.25 -21.37 -27.89
N PHE A 207 7.66 -20.47 -27.00
CA PHE A 207 8.44 -19.29 -27.34
C PHE A 207 9.84 -19.42 -26.75
N MET A 208 10.83 -18.86 -27.44
CA MET A 208 12.21 -18.80 -26.97
C MET A 208 12.76 -17.39 -27.17
N ILE A 209 13.41 -16.87 -26.14
CA ILE A 209 14.07 -15.58 -26.19
C ILE A 209 15.57 -15.80 -26.00
N THR A 210 16.38 -15.20 -26.88
CA THR A 210 17.83 -15.21 -26.80
C THR A 210 18.36 -13.79 -26.72
N ALA A 211 19.16 -13.49 -25.71
CA ALA A 211 19.84 -12.20 -25.56
C ALA A 211 21.14 -12.15 -26.36
N ILE A 212 21.34 -11.07 -27.13
CA ILE A 212 22.51 -10.81 -27.97
C ILE A 212 23.12 -9.46 -27.57
N GLY A 213 24.38 -9.45 -27.18
CA GLY A 213 25.16 -8.25 -26.91
C GLY A 213 26.17 -7.92 -28.02
N PRO A 214 27.00 -6.88 -27.85
CA PRO A 214 27.98 -6.45 -28.85
C PRO A 214 29.00 -7.55 -29.19
N ASN A 215 29.34 -8.37 -28.21
CA ASN A 215 30.32 -9.45 -28.33
C ASN A 215 29.71 -10.79 -28.80
N GLY A 216 28.40 -10.83 -29.05
CA GLY A 216 27.67 -12.02 -29.49
C GLY A 216 26.61 -12.45 -28.49
N ARG A 217 26.30 -13.74 -28.45
CA ARG A 217 25.25 -14.29 -27.60
C ARG A 217 25.56 -14.06 -26.11
N ILE A 218 24.54 -13.85 -25.28
CA ILE A 218 24.68 -13.78 -23.82
C ILE A 218 23.92 -14.96 -23.20
N GLY A 219 24.61 -16.09 -23.14
CA GLY A 219 24.08 -17.36 -22.64
C GLY A 219 23.06 -18.03 -23.56
N LYS A 220 22.54 -19.18 -23.11
CA LYS A 220 21.57 -19.96 -23.90
C LYS A 220 20.20 -19.29 -23.95
N GLY A 221 19.50 -19.52 -25.04
CA GLY A 221 18.11 -19.10 -25.22
C GLY A 221 17.22 -19.85 -24.25
N ILE A 222 16.28 -19.13 -23.63
CA ILE A 222 15.35 -19.69 -22.66
C ILE A 222 14.02 -19.87 -23.34
N ALA A 223 13.44 -21.07 -23.21
CA ALA A 223 12.13 -21.38 -23.76
C ALA A 223 11.05 -21.27 -22.68
N SER A 224 9.85 -20.83 -23.07
CA SER A 224 8.66 -20.83 -22.23
C SER A 224 8.13 -22.24 -22.01
N ASP A 225 7.24 -22.38 -21.04
CA ASP A 225 6.30 -23.51 -21.00
C ASP A 225 5.40 -23.50 -22.25
N TRP A 226 4.76 -24.64 -22.54
CA TRP A 226 3.83 -24.75 -23.68
C TRP A 226 2.54 -23.99 -23.37
N LEU A 227 2.22 -23.06 -24.25
CA LEU A 227 0.99 -22.30 -24.24
C LEU A 227 -0.05 -22.99 -25.13
N HIS A 228 -1.27 -23.20 -24.63
CA HIS A 228 -2.41 -23.55 -25.48
C HIS A 228 -3.15 -22.28 -25.92
N ALA A 229 -3.19 -22.01 -27.23
CA ALA A 229 -3.93 -20.88 -27.76
C ALA A 229 -5.45 -21.13 -27.60
N PRO A 230 -6.18 -20.29 -26.84
CA PRO A 230 -7.61 -20.49 -26.61
C PRO A 230 -8.43 -20.34 -27.89
N SER A 231 -9.67 -20.81 -27.88
CA SER A 231 -10.63 -20.48 -28.94
C SER A 231 -11.01 -18.99 -28.83
N ILE A 232 -11.32 -18.33 -29.96
CA ILE A 232 -11.61 -16.88 -29.97
C ILE A 232 -12.76 -16.52 -29.01
N GLY A 233 -13.82 -17.35 -28.96
CA GLY A 233 -14.94 -17.15 -28.03
C GLY A 233 -14.64 -17.44 -26.55
N SER A 234 -13.44 -17.91 -26.21
CA SER A 234 -12.98 -18.10 -24.82
C SER A 234 -11.84 -17.16 -24.43
N THR A 235 -11.52 -16.18 -25.27
CA THR A 235 -10.56 -15.10 -24.96
C THR A 235 -11.23 -13.97 -24.19
N GLY A 236 -10.46 -13.27 -23.34
CA GLY A 236 -11.01 -12.21 -22.48
C GLY A 236 -11.63 -12.73 -21.17
N LEU A 237 -11.23 -13.92 -20.71
CA LEU A 237 -11.61 -14.42 -19.39
C LEU A 237 -11.19 -13.40 -18.33
N GLN A 238 -12.19 -12.94 -17.58
CA GLN A 238 -11.98 -12.10 -16.42
C GLN A 238 -11.14 -12.90 -15.41
N PRO A 239 -10.17 -12.26 -14.72
CA PRO A 239 -9.50 -12.96 -13.65
C PRO A 239 -10.56 -13.32 -12.61
N ASN A 240 -10.66 -14.59 -12.25
CA ASN A 240 -11.64 -15.11 -11.28
C ASN A 240 -11.03 -15.31 -9.90
N THR A 241 -9.82 -14.80 -9.70
CA THR A 241 -9.04 -14.91 -8.48
C THR A 241 -9.13 -13.61 -7.69
N PRO A 242 -9.27 -13.69 -6.36
CA PRO A 242 -9.37 -12.48 -5.54
C PRO A 242 -8.12 -11.61 -5.70
N LEU A 243 -8.33 -10.30 -5.76
CA LEU A 243 -7.25 -9.32 -5.82
C LEU A 243 -6.40 -9.41 -4.56
N GLN A 244 -5.08 -9.46 -4.74
CA GLN A 244 -4.10 -9.38 -3.67
C GLN A 244 -3.57 -7.96 -3.59
N ILE A 245 -3.74 -7.33 -2.43
CA ILE A 245 -3.32 -5.94 -2.21
C ILE A 245 -2.21 -5.91 -1.19
N LYS A 246 -1.08 -5.31 -1.58
CA LYS A 246 0.06 -5.08 -0.70
C LYS A 246 0.28 -3.59 -0.51
N SER A 247 0.08 -3.12 0.71
CA SER A 247 0.30 -1.73 1.07
C SER A 247 1.79 -1.40 1.17
N GLN A 248 2.14 -0.19 0.75
CA GLN A 248 3.49 0.35 0.85
C GLN A 248 3.46 1.86 1.09
N PHE A 249 4.57 2.41 1.58
CA PHE A 249 4.77 3.84 1.74
C PHE A 249 6.11 4.22 1.11
N ASN A 250 6.09 5.21 0.21
CA ASN A 250 7.28 5.83 -0.38
C ASN A 250 7.20 7.35 -0.17
N SER A 251 8.34 8.02 -0.01
CA SER A 251 8.37 9.49 0.12
C SER A 251 7.92 10.20 -1.16
N ASP A 252 8.08 9.57 -2.32
CA ASP A 252 7.71 10.15 -3.61
C ASP A 252 6.24 9.88 -3.97
N ASP A 253 5.73 8.68 -3.68
CA ASP A 253 4.38 8.22 -4.06
C ASP A 253 3.35 8.29 -2.91
N GLY A 254 3.78 8.73 -1.73
CA GLY A 254 3.00 8.71 -0.50
C GLY A 254 2.57 7.28 -0.11
N ILE A 255 1.34 7.16 0.40
CA ILE A 255 0.73 5.84 0.61
C ILE A 255 0.35 5.26 -0.74
N SER A 256 0.83 4.04 -0.97
CA SER A 256 0.56 3.31 -2.18
C SER A 256 0.14 1.88 -1.89
N ALA A 257 -0.52 1.24 -2.85
CA ALA A 257 -1.02 -0.12 -2.73
C ALA A 257 -0.82 -0.85 -4.06
N LEU A 258 -0.01 -1.91 -4.05
CA LEU A 258 0.18 -2.77 -5.20
C LEU A 258 -0.99 -3.74 -5.31
N VAL A 259 -1.78 -3.61 -6.37
CA VAL A 259 -2.90 -4.50 -6.69
C VAL A 259 -2.41 -5.55 -7.66
N SER A 260 -2.38 -6.80 -7.23
CA SER A 260 -1.90 -7.94 -8.02
C SER A 260 -2.99 -9.01 -8.15
N TRP A 261 -2.96 -9.75 -9.25
CA TRP A 261 -3.86 -10.86 -9.50
C TRP A 261 -3.08 -11.99 -10.15
N PRO A 262 -3.27 -13.25 -9.71
CA PRO A 262 -2.54 -14.36 -10.30
C PRO A 262 -2.96 -14.53 -11.77
N SER A 263 -1.97 -14.64 -12.65
CA SER A 263 -2.16 -14.80 -14.10
C SER A 263 -2.65 -16.20 -14.50
N ILE A 264 -2.78 -17.11 -13.54
CA ILE A 264 -3.05 -18.53 -13.75
C ILE A 264 -4.35 -18.88 -13.04
N ILE A 265 -5.39 -19.19 -13.82
CA ILE A 265 -6.62 -19.79 -13.30
C ILE A 265 -6.34 -21.29 -13.16
N PRO A 266 -6.34 -21.90 -11.96
CA PRO A 266 -6.22 -23.34 -11.84
C PRO A 266 -7.35 -24.01 -12.64
N LEU A 267 -7.02 -24.97 -13.51
CA LEU A 267 -8.04 -25.82 -14.12
C LEU A 267 -8.89 -26.44 -13.00
N PRO A 268 -10.23 -26.49 -13.12
CA PRO A 268 -11.03 -27.30 -12.22
C PRO A 268 -10.53 -28.74 -12.36
N THR A 269 -9.94 -29.26 -11.29
CA THR A 269 -9.63 -30.68 -11.17
C THR A 269 -10.93 -31.44 -11.35
N VAL A 270 -11.14 -32.01 -12.53
CA VAL A 270 -12.23 -32.94 -12.77
C VAL A 270 -11.90 -34.20 -11.97
N SER A 271 -12.45 -34.27 -10.76
CA SER A 271 -12.51 -35.51 -9.98
C SER A 271 -13.29 -36.54 -10.78
N PRO A 272 -12.74 -37.73 -11.09
CA PRO A 272 -13.48 -38.76 -11.79
C PRO A 272 -14.42 -39.43 -10.80
N SER A 273 -15.59 -38.85 -10.60
CA SER A 273 -16.68 -39.57 -9.93
C SER A 273 -18.01 -39.24 -10.59
N VAL A 274 -18.72 -40.31 -10.94
CA VAL A 274 -20.10 -40.37 -11.41
C VAL A 274 -20.28 -40.23 -12.93
N ALA A 275 -19.93 -41.29 -13.65
CA ALA A 275 -20.65 -41.73 -14.84
C ALA A 275 -20.67 -43.26 -14.90
N ALA A 276 -21.36 -43.88 -13.93
CA ALA A 276 -21.73 -45.28 -13.98
C ALA A 276 -23.26 -45.36 -13.98
N ALA A 277 -23.86 -45.21 -15.16
CA ALA A 277 -25.19 -45.74 -15.43
C ALA A 277 -25.38 -45.91 -16.95
N SER A 278 -25.87 -47.10 -17.31
CA SER A 278 -26.43 -47.53 -18.59
C SER A 278 -25.52 -47.54 -19.83
N ALA A 279 -24.87 -48.68 -20.05
CA ALA A 279 -24.98 -49.39 -21.33
C ALA A 279 -24.60 -50.87 -21.14
N SER A 280 -25.59 -51.72 -21.36
CA SER A 280 -25.53 -53.17 -21.34
C SER A 280 -24.74 -53.76 -22.51
N ALA A 281 -23.95 -54.80 -22.21
CA ALA A 281 -23.61 -55.95 -23.05
C ALA A 281 -23.01 -55.69 -24.45
N SER A 282 -21.70 -55.89 -24.57
CA SER A 282 -21.19 -57.08 -25.28
C SER A 282 -19.70 -57.28 -25.06
N THR A 283 -19.36 -58.55 -24.93
CA THR A 283 -18.08 -59.17 -24.60
C THR A 283 -17.00 -58.90 -25.64
N PHE A 284 -15.84 -58.35 -25.22
CA PHE A 284 -14.53 -58.76 -25.75
C PHE A 284 -13.43 -58.46 -24.71
N ARG A 285 -12.68 -59.50 -24.33
CA ARG A 285 -11.52 -59.44 -23.41
C ARG A 285 -10.28 -58.90 -24.16
N PRO A 286 -9.28 -58.35 -23.44
CA PRO A 286 -8.30 -57.40 -23.97
C PRO A 286 -7.04 -58.07 -24.50
N SER A 287 -6.36 -57.38 -25.41
CA SER A 287 -4.93 -57.55 -25.65
C SER A 287 -4.20 -56.30 -25.19
N SER A 288 -3.31 -56.50 -24.22
CA SER A 288 -2.40 -55.54 -23.62
C SER A 288 -1.51 -54.83 -24.66
N VAL A 289 -1.66 -53.51 -24.77
CA VAL A 289 -0.59 -52.63 -25.27
C VAL A 289 -0.51 -51.48 -24.28
N GLY A 290 0.66 -51.31 -23.66
CA GLY A 290 0.92 -50.25 -22.71
C GLY A 290 0.88 -48.90 -23.41
N THR A 291 -0.20 -48.15 -23.20
CA THR A 291 -0.29 -46.73 -23.57
C THR A 291 0.25 -45.92 -22.40
N THR A 292 1.54 -45.61 -22.43
CA THR A 292 2.07 -44.46 -21.71
C THR A 292 1.43 -43.21 -22.31
N SER A 293 0.61 -42.50 -21.51
CA SER A 293 -0.03 -41.26 -21.91
C SER A 293 1.03 -40.21 -22.30
N PRO A 294 1.00 -39.64 -23.52
CA PRO A 294 2.02 -38.73 -24.04
C PRO A 294 2.01 -37.32 -23.40
N LEU A 295 1.16 -37.09 -22.38
CA LEU A 295 1.02 -35.80 -21.70
C LEU A 295 1.82 -35.70 -20.39
N THR A 296 2.62 -36.72 -20.03
CA THR A 296 3.47 -36.68 -18.83
C THR A 296 4.72 -35.84 -19.09
N GLY A 297 4.60 -34.53 -18.93
CA GLY A 297 5.73 -33.58 -19.01
C GLY A 297 5.39 -32.21 -19.59
N ILE A 298 4.19 -32.04 -20.16
CA ILE A 298 3.75 -30.74 -20.68
C ILE A 298 3.10 -29.95 -19.55
N LYS A 299 3.84 -28.99 -18.99
CA LYS A 299 3.27 -27.98 -18.10
C LYS A 299 2.43 -27.02 -18.96
N LEU A 300 1.11 -27.24 -18.92
CA LEU A 300 0.14 -26.41 -19.63
C LEU A 300 -0.19 -25.17 -18.80
N ILE A 301 -0.16 -24.01 -19.44
CA ILE A 301 -0.63 -22.76 -18.84
C ILE A 301 -2.15 -22.66 -19.09
N PRO A 302 -3.01 -22.75 -18.07
CA PRO A 302 -4.45 -22.52 -18.23
C PRO A 302 -4.74 -21.04 -18.54
N SER A 303 -5.69 -20.84 -19.46
CA SER A 303 -6.35 -19.59 -19.88
C SER A 303 -5.73 -18.28 -19.37
N LEU A 304 -4.99 -17.62 -20.25
CA LEU A 304 -4.42 -16.30 -20.00
C LEU A 304 -5.48 -15.20 -20.07
N THR A 305 -5.29 -14.18 -19.23
CA THR A 305 -6.14 -13.00 -19.14
C THR A 305 -5.91 -12.05 -20.32
N SER A 306 -6.82 -11.08 -20.50
CA SER A 306 -6.65 -9.97 -21.45
C SER A 306 -5.36 -9.20 -21.21
N CYS A 307 -4.83 -8.51 -22.23
CA CYS A 307 -3.75 -7.54 -22.07
C CYS A 307 -4.22 -6.18 -21.54
N HIS A 308 -5.51 -5.86 -21.68
CA HIS A 308 -6.04 -4.53 -21.37
C HIS A 308 -6.97 -4.59 -20.18
N PHE A 309 -6.66 -3.74 -19.19
CA PHE A 309 -7.34 -3.70 -17.91
C PHE A 309 -7.82 -2.29 -17.60
N GLN A 310 -8.93 -2.23 -16.89
CA GLN A 310 -9.45 -1.02 -16.30
C GLN A 310 -9.59 -1.24 -14.80
N VAL A 311 -9.00 -0.34 -14.03
CA VAL A 311 -9.12 -0.29 -12.58
C VAL A 311 -10.01 0.88 -12.19
N PHE A 312 -10.95 0.63 -11.31
CA PHE A 312 -11.81 1.64 -10.70
C PHE A 312 -11.55 1.65 -9.20
N ILE A 313 -11.30 2.84 -8.68
CA ILE A 313 -10.93 3.06 -7.29
C ILE A 313 -11.89 4.09 -6.73
N GLU A 314 -12.54 3.77 -5.62
CA GLU A 314 -13.51 4.65 -4.99
C GLU A 314 -13.23 4.73 -3.50
N ASN A 315 -13.26 5.94 -2.96
CA ASN A 315 -13.30 6.26 -1.54
C ASN A 315 -14.55 7.13 -1.32
N GLY A 316 -15.01 7.29 -0.08
CA GLY A 316 -16.15 8.14 0.26
C GLY A 316 -16.08 9.59 -0.21
N THR A 317 -14.90 10.09 -0.62
CA THR A 317 -14.68 11.46 -1.11
C THR A 317 -14.39 11.57 -2.60
N SER A 318 -13.93 10.51 -3.26
CA SER A 318 -13.43 10.57 -4.64
C SER A 318 -13.49 9.21 -5.32
N PHE A 319 -13.59 9.23 -6.65
CA PHE A 319 -13.40 8.05 -7.46
C PHE A 319 -12.42 8.36 -8.59
N ASN A 320 -11.63 7.37 -8.98
CA ASN A 320 -10.75 7.41 -10.13
C ASN A 320 -10.92 6.16 -11.00
N THR A 321 -10.68 6.28 -12.29
CA THR A 321 -10.73 5.16 -13.22
C THR A 321 -9.58 5.26 -14.20
N ASP A 322 -8.69 4.26 -14.16
CA ASP A 322 -7.51 4.21 -15.02
C ASP A 322 -7.57 2.99 -15.93
N THR A 323 -7.06 3.13 -17.14
CA THR A 323 -6.91 2.04 -18.11
C THR A 323 -5.43 1.83 -18.38
N PHE A 324 -5.01 0.57 -18.45
CA PHE A 324 -3.61 0.22 -18.68
C PHE A 324 -3.48 -1.08 -19.47
N GLU A 325 -2.32 -1.25 -20.10
CA GLU A 325 -1.92 -2.49 -20.74
C GLU A 325 -0.91 -3.21 -19.87
N LYS A 326 -1.15 -4.48 -19.56
CA LYS A 326 -0.28 -5.30 -18.72
C LYS A 326 1.15 -5.32 -19.27
N ASP A 327 2.11 -5.05 -18.41
CA ASP A 327 3.54 -5.15 -18.68
C ASP A 327 4.15 -6.32 -17.90
N GLU A 328 5.46 -6.28 -17.69
CA GLU A 328 6.22 -7.29 -16.95
C GLU A 328 6.06 -7.21 -15.42
N SER A 329 5.23 -6.28 -14.92
CA SER A 329 4.97 -6.11 -13.50
C SER A 329 4.07 -7.21 -12.93
N GLU A 330 4.20 -7.46 -11.64
CA GLU A 330 3.32 -8.39 -10.91
C GLU A 330 1.90 -7.82 -10.68
N GLY A 331 1.72 -6.50 -10.86
CA GLY A 331 0.46 -5.83 -10.59
C GLY A 331 0.45 -4.37 -11.06
N PHE A 332 -0.53 -3.64 -10.54
CA PHE A 332 -0.76 -2.22 -10.80
C PHE A 332 -0.67 -1.43 -9.48
N LEU A 333 0.18 -0.41 -9.44
CA LEU A 333 0.42 0.39 -8.25
C LEU A 333 -0.58 1.55 -8.17
N LEU A 334 -1.36 1.56 -7.09
CA LEU A 334 -2.14 2.73 -6.70
C LEU A 334 -1.26 3.64 -5.86
N HIS A 335 -1.17 4.92 -6.21
CA HIS A 335 -0.35 5.90 -5.50
C HIS A 335 -1.21 7.04 -4.93
N ASN A 336 -0.63 7.84 -4.03
CA ASN A 336 -1.28 9.01 -3.41
C ASN A 336 -2.61 8.69 -2.70
N LEU A 337 -2.67 7.56 -2.00
CA LEU A 337 -3.83 7.19 -1.19
C LEU A 337 -3.85 8.00 0.12
N ALA A 338 -5.04 8.28 0.63
CA ALA A 338 -5.23 8.93 1.92
C ALA A 338 -4.99 7.93 3.07
N PHE A 339 -4.52 8.42 4.22
CA PHE A 339 -4.31 7.61 5.43
C PHE A 339 -5.63 7.06 5.98
N SER A 340 -5.58 5.86 6.58
CA SER A 340 -6.67 5.23 7.32
C SER A 340 -8.03 5.28 6.60
N SER A 341 -8.02 5.14 5.28
CA SER A 341 -9.17 5.35 4.42
C SER A 341 -9.60 4.05 3.77
N ASP A 342 -10.91 3.85 3.68
CA ASP A 342 -11.50 2.69 3.04
C ASP A 342 -11.65 2.94 1.54
N TYR A 343 -11.06 2.05 0.76
CA TYR A 343 -11.07 2.04 -0.68
C TYR A 343 -11.81 0.82 -1.20
N LYS A 344 -12.65 1.05 -2.19
CA LYS A 344 -13.31 0.04 -2.99
C LYS A 344 -12.58 -0.04 -4.33
N ILE A 345 -11.90 -1.16 -4.56
CA ILE A 345 -11.11 -1.40 -5.76
C ILE A 345 -11.82 -2.43 -6.62
N LYS A 346 -12.04 -2.07 -7.88
CA LYS A 346 -12.65 -2.95 -8.87
C LYS A 346 -11.74 -3.08 -10.08
N LEU A 347 -11.59 -4.29 -10.60
CA LEU A 347 -10.76 -4.58 -11.77
C LEU A 347 -11.60 -5.29 -12.82
N ARG A 348 -11.46 -4.88 -14.08
CA ARG A 348 -12.06 -5.57 -15.23
C ARG A 348 -11.13 -5.58 -16.42
N THR A 349 -11.29 -6.58 -17.28
CA THR A 349 -10.66 -6.65 -18.60
C THR A 349 -11.55 -5.95 -19.63
N PHE A 350 -10.95 -5.36 -20.65
CA PHE A 350 -11.70 -4.81 -21.79
C PHE A 350 -11.01 -5.15 -23.11
N VAL A 351 -11.73 -4.98 -24.22
CA VAL A 351 -11.19 -5.10 -25.58
C VAL A 351 -11.14 -3.71 -26.20
N PRO A 352 -9.95 -3.20 -26.60
CA PRO A 352 -9.84 -1.90 -27.25
C PRO A 352 -10.63 -1.88 -28.58
N GLY A 353 -11.37 -0.79 -28.83
CA GLY A 353 -12.09 -0.57 -30.09
C GLY A 353 -13.57 -0.94 -30.07
N ASP A 354 -14.06 -1.67 -29.07
CA ASP A 354 -15.46 -2.07 -28.96
C ASP A 354 -16.22 -1.15 -27.98
N LEU A 355 -16.55 0.06 -28.45
CA LEU A 355 -17.19 1.11 -27.65
C LEU A 355 -18.60 0.73 -27.14
N ASN A 356 -19.28 -0.22 -27.80
CA ASN A 356 -20.65 -0.62 -27.48
C ASN A 356 -20.75 -1.62 -26.31
N LEU A 357 -19.65 -2.28 -25.95
CA LEU A 357 -19.56 -3.15 -24.77
C LEU A 357 -19.12 -2.40 -23.50
N PHE A 358 -18.62 -1.17 -23.65
CA PHE A 358 -18.14 -0.34 -22.54
C PHE A 358 -19.25 0.11 -21.59
N GLU A 359 -20.47 0.29 -22.11
CA GLU A 359 -21.64 0.78 -21.37
C GLU A 359 -22.59 -0.33 -20.89
N SER A 360 -22.53 -1.53 -21.47
CA SER A 360 -23.53 -2.59 -21.24
C SER A 360 -23.18 -3.60 -20.15
N ILE A 361 -21.93 -3.61 -19.65
CA ILE A 361 -21.48 -4.49 -18.56
C ILE A 361 -21.32 -3.67 -17.28
N THR A 362 -22.36 -3.66 -16.45
CA THR A 362 -22.36 -3.09 -15.10
C THR A 362 -21.69 -3.99 -14.05
N THR A 363 -21.32 -5.22 -14.43
CA THR A 363 -20.73 -6.20 -13.51
C THR A 363 -19.21 -6.09 -13.47
N TRP A 364 -18.69 -5.84 -12.28
CA TRP A 364 -17.25 -5.88 -11.99
C TRP A 364 -16.90 -7.27 -11.47
N PRO A 365 -16.08 -8.07 -12.19
CA PRO A 365 -15.76 -9.44 -11.77
C PRO A 365 -15.00 -9.50 -10.46
N LEU A 366 -14.11 -8.54 -10.28
CA LEU A 366 -13.23 -8.46 -9.14
C LEU A 366 -13.51 -7.17 -8.42
N GLU A 367 -13.98 -7.31 -7.19
CA GLU A 367 -14.23 -6.24 -6.27
C GLU A 367 -13.64 -6.63 -4.93
N THR A 368 -12.87 -5.73 -4.33
CA THR A 368 -12.34 -5.91 -2.98
C THR A 368 -12.42 -4.59 -2.22
N LEU A 369 -12.56 -4.71 -0.90
CA LEU A 369 -12.45 -3.60 0.03
C LEU A 369 -11.04 -3.61 0.61
N TYR A 370 -10.43 -2.44 0.65
CA TYR A 370 -9.06 -2.25 1.09
C TYR A 370 -9.01 -1.05 2.02
N GLN A 371 -8.43 -1.25 3.20
CA GLN A 371 -8.14 -0.14 4.10
C GLN A 371 -6.67 0.26 3.93
N SER A 372 -6.43 1.53 3.65
CA SER A 372 -5.07 2.06 3.51
C SER A 372 -4.33 2.10 4.86
N ILE A 373 -3.01 2.20 4.78
CA ILE A 373 -2.11 2.22 5.93
C ILE A 373 -2.52 3.33 6.92
N SER A 374 -2.49 3.03 8.21
CA SER A 374 -2.69 4.04 9.26
C SER A 374 -1.43 4.84 9.52
N CYS A 375 -1.59 6.08 10.00
CA CYS A 375 -0.46 6.93 10.37
C CYS A 375 0.50 6.27 11.38
N SER A 376 -0.03 5.47 12.31
CA SER A 376 0.75 4.72 13.30
C SER A 376 1.68 3.66 12.67
N GLN A 377 1.36 3.17 11.47
CA GLN A 377 2.12 2.15 10.76
C GLN A 377 3.25 2.72 9.87
N VAL A 378 3.30 4.04 9.65
CA VAL A 378 4.34 4.69 8.85
C VAL A 378 5.47 5.22 9.75
N HIS A 379 6.72 4.96 9.34
CA HIS A 379 7.93 5.39 10.05
C HIS A 379 8.74 6.38 9.19
N GLY A 380 9.52 7.25 9.84
CA GLY A 380 10.35 8.25 9.17
C GLY A 380 9.56 9.49 8.71
N LYS A 381 9.99 10.10 7.59
CA LYS A 381 9.41 11.36 7.08
C LYS A 381 7.91 11.28 6.81
N GLY A 382 7.42 10.12 6.35
CA GLY A 382 5.99 9.91 6.11
C GLY A 382 5.11 10.03 7.35
N SER A 383 5.64 9.77 8.54
CA SER A 383 4.92 9.96 9.79
C SER A 383 4.66 11.43 10.11
N LEU A 384 5.39 12.35 9.46
CA LEU A 384 5.26 13.80 9.66
C LEU A 384 4.16 14.43 8.81
N GLU A 385 3.58 13.70 7.85
CA GLU A 385 2.45 14.19 7.05
C GLU A 385 1.12 14.06 7.80
N CYS A 386 1.06 13.19 8.80
CA CYS A 386 -0.11 12.97 9.64
C CYS A 386 -0.21 13.97 10.77
N ASP A 387 -1.43 14.37 11.16
CA ASP A 387 -1.63 15.18 12.36
C ASP A 387 -1.17 14.43 13.63
N PRO A 388 -0.58 15.13 14.62
CA PRO A 388 -0.16 14.50 15.86
C PRO A 388 -1.38 13.96 16.63
N GLU A 389 -1.26 12.77 17.20
CA GLU A 389 -2.33 12.15 18.00
C GLU A 389 -2.24 12.57 19.48
N PRO A 390 -3.37 12.86 20.15
CA PRO A 390 -3.39 13.19 21.57
C PRO A 390 -3.08 11.95 22.43
N VAL A 391 -2.55 12.13 23.63
CA VAL A 391 -2.23 11.00 24.53
C VAL A 391 -3.46 10.13 24.85
N GLU A 392 -3.23 8.84 25.07
CA GLU A 392 -4.24 7.89 25.50
C GLU A 392 -4.31 7.79 27.03
N ASN A 393 -5.46 7.37 27.56
CA ASN A 393 -5.64 7.00 28.97
C ASN A 393 -5.19 8.06 29.99
N LEU A 394 -5.40 9.35 29.70
CA LEU A 394 -5.13 10.42 30.66
C LEU A 394 -5.92 10.17 31.96
N SER A 395 -5.24 9.86 33.05
CA SER A 395 -5.78 9.58 34.39
C SER A 395 -5.25 10.59 35.41
N ILE A 396 -6.05 10.83 36.45
CA ILE A 396 -5.73 11.80 37.50
C ILE A 396 -6.05 11.15 38.84
N HIS A 397 -5.04 11.08 39.71
CA HIS A 397 -5.10 10.51 41.05
C HIS A 397 -4.83 11.62 42.06
N VAL A 398 -5.85 12.04 42.79
CA VAL A 398 -5.77 13.15 43.73
C VAL A 398 -5.36 12.64 45.11
N ASN A 399 -4.28 13.19 45.66
CA ASN A 399 -3.86 12.99 47.05
C ASN A 399 -4.27 14.20 47.89
N GLN A 400 -5.31 14.02 48.71
CA GLN A 400 -5.90 15.07 49.54
C GLN A 400 -4.95 15.53 50.65
N GLU A 401 -4.20 14.62 51.27
CA GLU A 401 -3.30 14.91 52.40
C GLU A 401 -2.09 15.74 51.97
N ALA A 402 -1.50 15.39 50.82
CA ALA A 402 -0.33 16.08 50.28
C ALA A 402 -0.69 17.30 49.41
N ALA A 403 -1.99 17.61 49.25
CA ALA A 403 -2.50 18.64 48.35
C ALA A 403 -1.87 18.57 46.95
N SER A 404 -1.81 17.36 46.39
CA SER A 404 -1.18 17.09 45.11
C SER A 404 -2.04 16.19 44.24
N ALA A 405 -1.97 16.32 42.92
CA ALA A 405 -2.55 15.35 41.99
C ALA A 405 -1.45 14.72 41.13
N MET A 406 -1.50 13.40 41.01
CA MET A 406 -0.66 12.65 40.08
C MET A 406 -1.44 12.46 38.78
N ILE A 407 -0.86 12.93 37.68
CA ILE A 407 -1.43 12.86 36.34
C ILE A 407 -0.60 11.82 35.58
N GLU A 408 -1.25 10.81 35.02
CA GLU A 408 -0.63 9.70 34.30
C GLU A 408 -1.28 9.56 32.92
N TRP A 409 -0.48 9.21 31.92
CA TRP A 409 -0.95 9.07 30.54
C TRP A 409 -0.15 7.99 29.81
N LYS A 410 -0.73 7.47 28.74
CA LYS A 410 -0.07 6.57 27.80
C LYS A 410 0.23 7.33 26.49
N PRO A 411 1.48 7.34 26.00
CA PRO A 411 1.79 7.91 24.70
C PRO A 411 0.97 7.24 23.58
N ALA A 412 0.38 8.02 22.67
CA ALA A 412 -0.35 7.50 21.51
C ALA A 412 0.58 6.92 20.44
N VAL A 413 1.81 7.43 20.38
CA VAL A 413 2.87 6.99 19.47
C VAL A 413 4.10 6.59 20.28
N ASP A 414 5.03 5.88 19.65
CA ASP A 414 6.33 5.59 20.26
C ASP A 414 6.97 6.89 20.78
N SER A 415 7.52 6.86 21.99
CA SER A 415 8.18 7.99 22.67
C SER A 415 9.29 8.62 21.82
N SER A 416 9.88 7.88 20.88
CA SER A 416 10.86 8.36 19.90
C SER A 416 10.30 9.40 18.91
N LYS A 417 8.98 9.51 18.77
CA LYS A 417 8.28 10.44 17.87
C LYS A 417 7.72 11.67 18.58
N VAL A 418 7.89 11.77 19.90
CA VAL A 418 7.46 12.91 20.70
C VAL A 418 8.67 13.78 21.00
N LEU A 419 8.57 15.08 20.76
CA LEU A 419 9.61 16.04 21.13
C LEU A 419 9.56 16.31 22.63
N LEU A 420 8.37 16.71 23.12
CA LEU A 420 8.11 16.99 24.52
C LEU A 420 6.60 17.02 24.81
N TYR A 421 6.24 16.98 26.08
CA TYR A 421 4.88 17.25 26.54
C TYR A 421 4.82 18.62 27.25
N GLN A 422 3.70 19.31 27.12
CA GLN A 422 3.36 20.48 27.93
C GLN A 422 2.10 20.18 28.73
N LEU A 423 2.27 20.08 30.03
CA LEU A 423 1.17 19.92 30.98
C LEU A 423 0.70 21.30 31.43
N VAL A 424 -0.58 21.59 31.18
CA VAL A 424 -1.23 22.84 31.56
C VAL A 424 -2.38 22.53 32.49
N TYR A 425 -2.49 23.24 33.60
CA TYR A 425 -3.65 23.11 34.48
C TYR A 425 -4.08 24.44 35.07
N TYR A 426 -5.39 24.62 35.23
CA TYR A 426 -5.98 25.83 35.78
C TYR A 426 -7.35 25.55 36.42
N PRO A 427 -7.80 26.38 37.37
CA PRO A 427 -9.11 26.27 37.97
C PRO A 427 -10.22 26.70 36.99
N ILE A 428 -11.30 25.93 36.92
CA ILE A 428 -12.50 26.27 36.15
C ILE A 428 -13.42 27.09 37.06
N ALA A 429 -13.71 28.35 36.70
CA ALA A 429 -14.71 29.15 37.40
C ALA A 429 -16.07 28.44 37.32
N SER A 430 -16.68 28.12 38.48
CA SER A 430 -18.01 27.52 38.49
C SER A 430 -19.04 28.57 38.03
N SER A 431 -19.53 28.43 36.80
CA SER A 431 -20.48 29.37 36.18
C SER A 431 -21.91 29.28 36.74
N SER A 432 -22.10 28.83 37.98
CA SER A 432 -23.41 28.50 38.54
C SER A 432 -23.70 29.20 39.87
N SER A 433 -23.54 30.53 39.94
CA SER A 433 -24.38 31.39 40.79
C SER A 433 -24.11 32.88 40.50
N PRO A 434 -25.03 33.63 39.86
CA PRO A 434 -24.80 35.03 39.48
C PRO A 434 -25.06 36.03 40.62
N THR A 435 -25.29 35.59 41.86
CA THR A 435 -25.65 36.48 42.97
C THR A 435 -24.88 36.18 44.24
N PHE A 436 -23.56 36.20 44.19
CA PHE A 436 -22.75 36.46 45.38
C PHE A 436 -21.36 36.90 44.92
N LYS A 437 -20.85 38.02 45.43
CA LYS A 437 -19.45 38.44 45.23
C LYS A 437 -18.55 37.33 45.75
N SER A 438 -18.08 36.45 44.86
CA SER A 438 -17.24 35.32 45.18
C SER A 438 -15.88 35.85 45.63
N ASN A 439 -15.55 35.62 46.89
CA ASN A 439 -14.16 35.64 47.32
C ASN A 439 -13.36 34.71 46.39
N ASP A 440 -12.35 35.25 45.71
CA ASP A 440 -11.34 34.58 44.88
C ASP A 440 -10.54 33.53 45.69
N ARG A 441 -11.18 32.45 46.14
CA ARG A 441 -10.50 31.39 46.91
C ARG A 441 -9.84 30.36 46.01
N CYS A 442 -10.28 30.25 44.76
CA CYS A 442 -9.72 29.40 43.71
C CYS A 442 -8.93 30.17 42.65
N SER A 443 -8.51 31.42 42.93
CA SER A 443 -7.74 32.21 41.97
C SER A 443 -6.29 31.72 41.93
N MET A 444 -5.99 30.90 40.93
CA MET A 444 -4.65 30.42 40.61
C MET A 444 -4.40 30.75 39.14
N GLU A 445 -3.24 31.33 38.84
CA GLU A 445 -2.81 31.52 37.47
C GLU A 445 -2.59 30.16 36.78
N GLN A 446 -2.78 30.13 35.47
CA GLN A 446 -2.51 28.94 34.67
C GLN A 446 -1.05 28.52 34.84
N ILE A 447 -0.84 27.28 35.29
CA ILE A 447 0.51 26.71 35.40
C ILE A 447 0.77 25.87 34.16
N SER A 448 1.97 26.03 33.61
CA SER A 448 2.47 25.23 32.50
C SER A 448 3.81 24.61 32.85
N GLN A 449 3.93 23.30 32.64
CA GLN A 449 5.13 22.52 32.88
C GLN A 449 5.51 21.76 31.62
N TYR A 450 6.75 21.92 31.17
CA TYR A 450 7.32 21.14 30.07
C TYR A 450 7.95 19.86 30.61
N LEU A 451 7.66 18.73 29.96
CA LEU A 451 8.05 17.40 30.37
C LEU A 451 8.74 16.68 29.21
N SER A 452 9.71 15.82 29.53
CA SER A 452 10.41 15.00 28.53
C SER A 452 9.47 13.98 27.89
N ALA A 453 9.76 13.62 26.63
CA ALA A 453 9.05 12.58 25.88
C ALA A 453 9.08 11.19 26.56
N SER A 454 10.06 10.90 27.41
CA SER A 454 10.11 9.62 28.17
C SER A 454 9.20 9.62 29.41
N THR A 455 8.63 10.75 29.77
CA THR A 455 7.81 10.89 30.97
C THR A 455 6.37 10.48 30.67
N THR A 456 5.81 9.58 31.48
CA THR A 456 4.41 9.13 31.39
C THR A 456 3.56 9.53 32.59
N LYS A 457 4.17 10.20 33.57
CA LYS A 457 3.51 10.67 34.79
C LYS A 457 4.14 11.95 35.33
N SER A 458 3.33 12.83 35.90
CA SER A 458 3.78 14.05 36.59
C SER A 458 2.91 14.31 37.82
N THR A 459 3.49 14.92 38.85
CA THR A 459 2.77 15.32 40.05
C THR A 459 2.65 16.84 40.08
N VAL A 460 1.42 17.34 40.22
CA VAL A 460 1.13 18.77 40.31
C VAL A 460 0.68 19.13 41.73
N ILE A 461 1.08 20.31 42.19
CA ILE A 461 0.72 20.84 43.51
C ILE A 461 -0.56 21.68 43.35
N LEU A 462 -1.53 21.43 44.23
CA LEU A 462 -2.84 22.06 44.22
C LEU A 462 -2.96 23.09 45.36
N PRO A 463 -3.71 24.19 45.16
CA PRO A 463 -3.93 25.17 46.21
C PRO A 463 -4.78 24.58 47.34
N THR A 464 -4.33 24.80 48.59
CA THR A 464 -4.81 24.12 49.80
C THR A 464 -6.05 24.73 50.46
N LYS A 465 -6.59 25.85 49.93
CA LYS A 465 -7.48 26.73 50.71
C LYS A 465 -8.98 26.55 50.47
N SER A 466 -9.40 25.93 49.37
CA SER A 466 -10.81 25.75 49.06
C SER A 466 -11.05 24.62 48.08
N GLU A 467 -12.29 24.12 48.04
CA GLU A 467 -12.73 23.19 47.01
C GLU A 467 -12.73 23.88 45.64
N CYS A 468 -11.96 23.34 44.70
CA CYS A 468 -11.81 23.90 43.36
C CYS A 468 -11.88 22.79 42.30
N LYS A 469 -12.54 23.09 41.18
CA LYS A 469 -12.54 22.23 39.99
C LYS A 469 -11.41 22.66 39.07
N PHE A 470 -10.63 21.71 38.59
CA PHE A 470 -9.48 21.94 37.71
C PHE A 470 -9.69 21.31 36.34
N GLU A 471 -9.18 21.99 35.31
CA GLU A 471 -8.98 21.44 33.99
C GLU A 471 -7.49 21.16 33.79
N VAL A 472 -7.17 19.96 33.32
CA VAL A 472 -5.84 19.54 32.91
C VAL A 472 -5.84 19.35 31.41
N LYS A 473 -4.94 20.05 30.72
CA LYS A 473 -4.64 19.90 29.31
C LYS A 473 -3.23 19.35 29.19
N LEU A 474 -3.08 18.19 28.56
CA LEU A 474 -1.78 17.65 28.19
C LEU A 474 -1.60 17.81 26.69
N ILE A 475 -0.66 18.67 26.32
CA ILE A 475 -0.31 18.97 24.93
C ILE A 475 0.92 18.15 24.56
N THR A 476 0.84 17.41 23.46
CA THR A 476 1.95 16.64 22.90
C THR A 476 2.51 17.38 21.71
N TYR A 477 3.82 17.58 21.69
CA TYR A 477 4.52 18.14 20.55
C TYR A 477 5.27 17.05 19.80
N ASP A 478 5.03 16.95 18.50
CA ASP A 478 5.80 16.05 17.64
C ASP A 478 7.20 16.62 17.33
N LEU A 479 8.02 15.85 16.62
CA LEU A 479 9.40 16.23 16.25
C LEU A 479 9.50 17.51 15.40
N ILE A 480 8.40 17.98 14.81
CA ILE A 480 8.34 19.22 14.01
C ILE A 480 7.57 20.34 14.71
N GLY A 481 7.12 20.13 15.96
CA GLY A 481 6.50 21.14 16.81
C GLY A 481 4.98 21.32 16.62
N ARG A 482 4.29 20.39 15.96
CA ARG A 482 2.82 20.40 15.87
C ARG A 482 2.21 19.86 17.16
N GLU A 483 1.03 20.35 17.52
CA GLU A 483 0.39 20.08 18.81
C GLU A 483 -0.84 19.16 18.72
N ALA A 484 -0.96 18.26 19.70
CA ALA A 484 -2.17 17.47 19.95
C ALA A 484 -2.57 17.55 21.42
N VAL A 485 -3.86 17.74 21.71
CA VAL A 485 -4.33 18.07 23.06
C VAL A 485 -5.26 16.99 23.62
N ALA A 486 -4.94 16.49 24.82
CA ALA A 486 -5.85 15.68 25.63
C ALA A 486 -6.28 16.47 26.88
N THR A 487 -7.59 16.48 27.18
CA THR A 487 -8.15 17.27 28.27
C THR A 487 -8.92 16.40 29.26
N LYS A 488 -8.76 16.66 30.56
CA LYS A 488 -9.53 16.01 31.63
C LYS A 488 -9.79 16.97 32.79
N THR A 489 -10.93 16.81 33.45
CA THR A 489 -11.30 17.65 34.60
C THR A 489 -11.37 16.83 35.89
N PHE A 490 -11.06 17.44 37.02
CA PHE A 490 -11.16 16.83 38.35
C PHE A 490 -11.50 17.86 39.42
N THR A 491 -11.98 17.41 40.58
CA THR A 491 -12.30 18.29 41.72
C THR A 491 -11.36 17.95 42.87
N PHE A 492 -10.84 18.98 43.54
CA PHE A 492 -10.03 18.86 44.75
C PHE A 492 -10.76 19.52 45.90
N SER A 493 -10.93 18.79 47.00
CA SER A 493 -11.47 19.31 48.27
C SER A 493 -10.40 19.14 49.34
N PRO A 494 -9.95 20.23 50.01
CA PRO A 494 -8.94 20.11 51.05
C PRO A 494 -9.49 19.30 52.24
N PRO A 495 -8.64 18.53 52.94
CA PRO A 495 -9.03 17.88 54.18
C PRO A 495 -9.50 18.95 55.17
N VAL A 496 -10.74 18.82 55.65
CA VAL A 496 -11.29 19.72 56.67
C VAL A 496 -10.46 19.48 57.94
N LEU A 497 -9.52 20.38 58.23
CA LEU A 497 -8.93 20.45 59.57
C LEU A 497 -10.09 20.84 60.48
N ASP A 498 -10.44 19.97 61.44
CA ASP A 498 -11.50 20.19 62.42
C ASP A 498 -11.21 21.46 63.25
N GLU A 499 -11.58 22.62 62.70
CA GLU A 499 -11.59 23.92 63.37
C GLU A 499 -12.54 23.91 64.61
N ILE A 500 -13.31 22.82 64.75
CA ILE A 500 -14.14 22.49 65.91
C ILE A 500 -13.27 22.27 67.18
N GLN A 501 -12.05 21.72 67.08
CA GLN A 501 -11.22 21.47 68.28
C GLN A 501 -10.62 22.74 68.89
N ALA A 502 -10.31 23.76 68.10
CA ALA A 502 -9.75 25.02 68.60
C ALA A 502 -10.80 25.88 69.34
N ASN A 503 -12.06 25.88 68.87
CA ASN A 503 -13.14 26.64 69.50
C ASN A 503 -13.69 25.96 70.77
N LEU A 504 -13.63 24.62 70.87
CA LEU A 504 -14.00 23.93 72.10
C LEU A 504 -13.05 24.22 73.26
N ALA A 505 -11.73 24.32 73.00
CA ALA A 505 -10.75 24.65 74.04
C ALA A 505 -10.95 26.08 74.60
N GLY A 506 -11.33 27.05 73.75
CA GLY A 506 -11.69 28.41 74.17
C GLY A 506 -12.94 28.45 75.05
N PHE A 507 -13.95 27.61 74.77
CA PHE A 507 -15.18 27.54 75.56
C PHE A 507 -14.96 27.01 77.00
N TRP A 508 -14.04 26.05 77.19
CA TRP A 508 -13.72 25.51 78.51
C TRP A 508 -13.02 26.53 79.43
N ILE A 509 -12.27 27.48 78.87
CA ILE A 509 -11.57 28.53 79.63
C ILE A 509 -12.55 29.50 80.30
N PHE A 510 -13.72 29.76 79.71
CA PHE A 510 -14.73 30.65 80.27
C PHE A 510 -15.75 29.95 81.18
N ILE A 511 -16.11 28.69 80.89
CA ILE A 511 -17.13 27.97 81.66
C ILE A 511 -16.59 27.48 83.02
N ALA A 512 -15.33 27.02 83.08
CA ALA A 512 -14.76 26.47 84.32
C ALA A 512 -14.70 27.49 85.49
N PRO A 513 -14.23 28.75 85.31
CA PRO A 513 -14.23 29.73 86.39
C PRO A 513 -15.63 30.20 86.79
N ALA A 514 -16.56 30.31 85.84
CA ALA A 514 -17.95 30.69 86.12
C ALA A 514 -18.69 29.63 86.94
N ALA A 515 -18.53 28.35 86.60
CA ALA A 515 -19.11 27.24 87.35
C ALA A 515 -18.54 27.14 88.78
N LEU A 516 -17.25 27.40 88.95
CA LEU A 516 -16.58 27.38 90.26
C LEU A 516 -17.04 28.54 91.16
N LEU A 517 -17.28 29.72 90.59
CA LEU A 517 -17.89 30.86 91.28
C LEU A 517 -19.33 30.58 91.72
N ILE A 518 -20.15 29.96 90.86
CA ILE A 518 -21.52 29.56 91.21
C ILE A 518 -21.52 28.53 92.33
N LEU A 519 -20.62 27.54 92.27
CA LEU A 519 -20.47 26.51 93.31
C LEU A 519 -20.08 27.14 94.66
N LEU A 520 -19.11 28.07 94.67
CA LEU A 520 -18.73 28.80 95.88
C LEU A 520 -19.89 29.63 96.44
N CYS A 521 -20.65 30.32 95.59
CA CYS A 521 -21.85 31.05 96.01
C CYS A 521 -22.90 30.13 96.65
N LEU A 522 -23.13 28.94 96.07
CA LEU A 522 -24.06 27.95 96.62
C LEU A 522 -23.58 27.40 97.97
N ILE A 523 -22.28 27.11 98.13
CA ILE A 523 -21.71 26.65 99.41
C ILE A 523 -21.88 27.72 100.50
N VAL A 524 -21.64 29.00 100.18
CA VAL A 524 -21.84 30.12 101.12
C VAL A 524 -23.32 30.30 101.49
N GLN A 525 -24.24 30.15 100.53
CA GLN A 525 -25.67 30.19 100.81
C GLN A 525 -26.14 29.00 101.66
N CYS A 526 -25.65 27.79 101.38
CA CYS A 526 -25.92 26.59 102.18
C CYS A 526 -25.38 26.72 103.62
N ALA A 527 -24.17 27.24 103.80
CA ALA A 527 -23.59 27.50 105.12
C ALA A 527 -24.45 28.49 105.95
N ARG A 528 -24.93 29.58 105.32
CA ARG A 528 -25.84 30.55 105.96
C ARG A 528 -27.21 29.97 106.29
N CYS A 529 -27.71 29.02 105.50
CA CYS A 529 -28.97 28.32 105.78
C CYS A 529 -28.84 27.31 106.93
N CYS A 530 -27.70 26.62 107.06
CA CYS A 530 -27.44 25.70 108.16
C CYS A 530 -27.29 26.42 109.51
N GLU A 531 -26.70 27.62 109.55
CA GLU A 531 -26.56 28.41 110.78
C GLU A 531 -27.91 28.91 111.32
N LYS A 532 -28.86 29.26 110.43
CA LYS A 532 -30.22 29.67 110.82
C LYS A 532 -31.08 28.50 111.34
N ARG A 533 -30.80 27.27 110.93
CA ARG A 533 -31.56 26.08 111.38
C ARG A 533 -31.09 25.58 112.76
N SER A 534 -29.80 25.72 113.09
CA SER A 534 -29.24 25.43 114.42
C SER A 534 -29.87 26.30 115.53
N LYS A 535 -30.08 27.60 115.28
CA LYS A 535 -30.67 28.53 116.26
C LYS A 535 -32.17 28.31 116.52
N LYS A 536 -32.89 27.60 115.64
CA LYS A 536 -34.33 27.32 115.79
C LYS A 536 -34.65 26.01 116.53
N VAL A 537 -33.67 25.11 116.67
CA VAL A 537 -33.84 23.83 117.39
C VAL A 537 -33.42 23.93 118.87
N ALA A 538 -32.62 24.93 119.26
CA ALA A 538 -32.25 25.18 120.67
C ALA A 538 -33.31 25.95 121.49
N ALA A 539 -34.37 26.48 120.86
CA ALA A 539 -35.40 27.30 121.53
C ALA A 539 -36.74 26.57 121.77
N MET A 540 -36.88 25.28 121.39
CA MET A 540 -38.16 24.55 121.41
C MET A 540 -38.15 23.27 122.27
N SER A 541 -37.15 23.08 123.16
CA SER A 541 -37.08 21.93 124.09
C SER A 541 -37.19 22.28 125.59
N LYS A 542 -37.62 23.50 125.95
CA LYS A 542 -37.71 23.94 127.35
C LYS A 542 -39.09 24.51 127.72
N SER A 543 -40.12 23.66 127.70
CA SER A 543 -41.41 23.90 128.41
C SER A 543 -42.30 22.66 128.32
N ARG A 544 -42.04 21.67 129.19
CA ARG A 544 -43.01 20.63 129.57
C ARG A 544 -42.56 20.01 130.89
N TYR A 545 -43.09 20.53 132.00
CA TYR A 545 -43.82 19.81 133.07
C TYR A 545 -43.79 20.58 134.41
N PRO A 546 -44.87 20.48 135.22
CA PRO A 546 -45.18 21.31 136.39
C PRO A 546 -44.84 20.60 137.72
N GLU A 547 -44.91 21.32 138.85
CA GLU A 547 -45.22 20.72 140.15
C GLU A 547 -45.64 21.74 141.22
N ASN A 548 -46.68 21.36 142.00
CA ASN A 548 -47.12 21.86 143.32
C ASN A 548 -47.81 23.25 143.33
N VAL A 549 -49.06 23.46 143.79
CA VAL A 549 -49.90 22.86 144.85
C VAL A 549 -51.37 22.84 144.44
#